data_AF-A0A7X7DIT9-F1
#
_entry.id   AF-A0A7X7DIT9-F1
#
_cell.length_a   1.000
_cell.length_b   1.000
_cell.length_c   1.000
_cell.angle_alpha   90.00
_cell.angle_beta   90.00
_cell.angle_gamma   90.00
#
_symmetry.space_group_name_H-M   'P 1'
#
loop_
_entity.id
_entity.type
_entity.pdbx_description
1 polymer ?
#
loop_
_entity_poly.entity_id
_entity_poly.type
_entity_poly.pdbx_seq_one_letter_code
_entity_poly.pdbx_strand_id
1 'polypeptide(L)'
;MKPASGFLMLLMVVVIFASAEDTTSKKNSVLLSFEDTKFKSALIKEMKKHLEKDGITVMVVDHTDSISLAKYTATDFNAVFITNSGVNSQIRPWVVDWLNKNERAASRIILHTTQIRNWEVKPPVKVDAITSASAANKVKSLAAEYIIKLKSIIKSSQAPS
;
A
#
# COMPACT_ATOMS: atom_id res chain seq x y z
N MET A 1 -12.20 -0.96 -80.95
CA MET A 1 -12.83 -0.97 -79.61
C MET A 1 -11.77 -1.33 -78.57
N LYS A 2 -11.47 -0.43 -77.63
CA LYS A 2 -10.79 -0.71 -76.34
C LYS A 2 -11.87 -1.18 -75.34
N PRO A 3 -11.58 -2.05 -74.36
CA PRO A 3 -10.92 -1.67 -73.10
C PRO A 3 -9.99 -2.79 -72.56
N ALA A 4 -9.27 -2.71 -71.44
CA ALA A 4 -8.77 -1.65 -70.60
C ALA A 4 -7.67 -2.29 -69.75
N SER A 5 -6.61 -1.53 -69.49
CA SER A 5 -5.56 -1.85 -68.53
C SER A 5 -6.16 -2.07 -67.14
N GLY A 6 -6.17 -3.32 -66.67
CA GLY A 6 -6.51 -3.67 -65.29
C GLY A 6 -5.30 -3.47 -64.40
N PHE A 7 -5.10 -2.23 -63.91
CA PHE A 7 -4.11 -1.89 -62.90
C PHE A 7 -4.60 -2.49 -61.57
N LEU A 8 -4.10 -3.67 -61.21
CA LEU A 8 -4.37 -4.31 -59.93
C LEU A 8 -3.60 -3.55 -58.83
N MET A 9 -4.20 -2.49 -58.31
CA MET A 9 -3.69 -1.75 -57.18
C MET A 9 -4.02 -2.55 -55.90
N LEU A 10 -3.05 -3.36 -55.45
CA LEU A 10 -3.13 -4.11 -54.20
C LEU A 10 -3.08 -3.10 -53.04
N LEU A 11 -4.25 -2.73 -52.52
CA LEU A 11 -4.39 -1.89 -51.34
C LEU A 11 -3.94 -2.67 -50.11
N MET A 12 -2.67 -2.55 -49.75
CA MET A 12 -2.11 -3.14 -48.54
C MET A 12 -2.56 -2.32 -47.33
N VAL A 13 -3.69 -2.71 -46.72
CA VAL A 13 -4.16 -2.14 -45.47
C VAL A 13 -3.25 -2.68 -44.35
N VAL A 14 -2.25 -1.89 -43.96
CA VAL A 14 -1.49 -2.14 -42.74
C VAL A 14 -2.41 -1.78 -41.56
N VAL A 15 -3.06 -2.78 -40.99
CA VAL A 15 -3.76 -2.63 -39.71
C VAL A 15 -2.70 -2.50 -38.63
N ILE A 16 -2.33 -1.25 -38.32
CA ILE A 16 -1.53 -0.95 -37.13
C ILE A 16 -2.46 -1.21 -35.95
N PHE A 17 -2.38 -2.41 -35.38
CA PHE A 17 -2.85 -2.64 -34.02
C PHE A 17 -1.95 -1.81 -33.12
N ALA A 18 -2.38 -0.59 -32.82
CA ALA A 18 -1.89 0.10 -31.64
C ALA A 18 -2.32 -0.77 -30.45
N SER A 19 -1.41 -1.63 -29.99
CA SER A 19 -1.44 -2.08 -28.60
C SER A 19 -1.40 -0.80 -27.79
N ALA A 20 -2.58 -0.32 -27.39
CA ALA A 20 -2.68 0.37 -26.12
C ALA A 20 -2.16 -0.65 -25.12
N GLU A 21 -0.86 -0.58 -24.82
CA GLU A 21 -0.37 -1.03 -23.54
C GLU A 21 -1.26 -0.29 -22.56
N ASP A 22 -2.23 -1.04 -22.03
CA ASP A 22 -3.05 -0.63 -20.93
C ASP A 22 -2.06 -0.44 -19.79
N THR A 23 -1.44 0.74 -19.78
CA THR A 23 -0.78 1.35 -18.66
C THR A 23 -1.91 1.54 -17.67
N THR A 24 -2.28 0.41 -17.04
CA THR A 24 -3.10 0.33 -15.86
C THR A 24 -2.26 1.06 -14.84
N SER A 25 -2.39 2.39 -14.89
CA SER A 25 -1.82 3.34 -13.97
C SER A 25 -2.08 2.72 -12.62
N LYS A 26 -1.00 2.27 -11.98
CA LYS A 26 -1.06 1.41 -10.80
C LYS A 26 -1.96 2.14 -9.81
N LYS A 27 -3.21 1.68 -9.71
CA LYS A 27 -4.28 2.45 -9.07
C LYS A 27 -3.80 2.80 -7.67
N ASN A 28 -3.88 4.08 -7.29
CA ASN A 28 -3.48 4.56 -5.96
C ASN A 28 -4.05 3.62 -4.89
N SER A 29 -3.21 2.80 -4.30
CA SER A 29 -3.65 1.69 -3.45
C SER A 29 -2.83 1.62 -2.17
N VAL A 30 -3.52 1.38 -1.06
CA VAL A 30 -2.94 1.28 0.27
C VAL A 30 -3.41 0.00 0.93
N LEU A 31 -2.47 -0.72 1.56
CA LEU A 31 -2.78 -1.77 2.51
C LEU A 31 -2.75 -1.21 3.94
N LEU A 32 -3.85 -1.34 4.66
CA LEU A 32 -3.97 -1.05 6.09
C LEU A 32 -4.10 -2.36 6.86
N SER A 33 -3.08 -2.70 7.62
CA SER A 33 -2.99 -3.96 8.36
C SER A 33 -2.98 -3.70 9.87
N PHE A 34 -3.82 -4.38 10.64
CA PHE A 34 -3.95 -4.13 12.10
C PHE A 34 -4.28 -5.41 12.88
N GLU A 35 -3.98 -5.44 14.17
CA GLU A 35 -4.63 -6.40 15.09
C GLU A 35 -5.91 -5.79 15.65
N ASP A 36 -6.98 -6.58 15.77
CA ASP A 36 -8.29 -6.09 16.19
C ASP A 36 -8.31 -5.69 17.67
N THR A 37 -8.16 -4.38 17.90
CA THR A 37 -8.26 -3.74 19.20
C THR A 37 -9.03 -2.44 19.03
N LYS A 38 -9.84 -2.06 20.02
CA LYS A 38 -10.71 -0.86 19.92
C LYS A 38 -9.99 0.38 19.36
N PHE A 39 -8.77 0.65 19.84
CA PHE A 39 -7.98 1.79 19.39
C PHE A 39 -7.52 1.66 17.93
N LYS A 40 -6.94 0.53 17.55
CA LYS A 40 -6.43 0.33 16.19
C LYS A 40 -7.55 0.24 15.17
N SER A 41 -8.64 -0.43 15.50
CA SER A 41 -9.81 -0.52 14.62
C SER A 41 -10.41 0.88 14.39
N ALA A 42 -10.44 1.74 15.41
CA ALA A 42 -10.82 3.15 15.25
C ALA A 42 -9.82 3.94 14.38
N LEU A 43 -8.52 3.74 14.57
CA LEU A 43 -7.47 4.37 13.76
C LEU A 43 -7.57 3.97 12.28
N ILE A 44 -7.65 2.67 11.99
CA ILE A 44 -7.81 2.15 10.62
C ILE A 44 -9.10 2.64 9.99
N LYS A 45 -10.21 2.68 10.72
CA LYS A 45 -11.49 3.18 10.22
C LYS A 45 -11.42 4.66 9.83
N GLU A 46 -10.78 5.49 10.67
CA GLU A 46 -10.57 6.91 10.36
C GLU A 46 -9.65 7.05 9.15
N MET A 47 -8.51 6.36 9.11
CA MET A 47 -7.58 6.39 7.98
C MET A 47 -8.24 5.98 6.66
N LYS A 48 -8.94 4.84 6.65
CA LYS A 48 -9.67 4.33 5.48
C LYS A 48 -10.64 5.38 4.94
N LYS A 49 -11.48 5.95 5.82
CA LYS A 49 -12.48 6.95 5.43
C LYS A 49 -11.86 8.14 4.69
N HIS A 50 -10.75 8.68 5.18
CA HIS A 50 -10.10 9.83 4.54
C HIS A 50 -9.38 9.45 3.24
N LEU A 51 -8.66 8.31 3.22
CA LEU A 51 -7.99 7.84 2.01
C LEU A 51 -8.99 7.57 0.86
N GLU A 52 -10.10 6.89 1.16
CA GLU A 52 -11.15 6.62 0.17
C GLU A 52 -11.83 7.91 -0.32
N LYS A 53 -12.04 8.90 0.56
CA LYS A 53 -12.53 10.23 0.18
C LYS A 53 -11.61 10.92 -0.84
N ASP A 54 -10.31 10.64 -0.78
CA ASP A 54 -9.30 11.17 -1.70
C ASP A 54 -9.11 10.30 -2.96
N GLY A 55 -9.99 9.33 -3.20
CA GLY A 55 -9.93 8.45 -4.38
C GLY A 55 -8.87 7.34 -4.30
N ILE A 56 -8.28 7.11 -3.13
CA ILE A 56 -7.30 6.04 -2.90
C ILE A 56 -8.04 4.74 -2.60
N THR A 57 -7.68 3.66 -3.28
CA THR A 57 -8.21 2.31 -3.00
C THR A 57 -7.57 1.75 -1.73
N VAL A 58 -8.38 1.32 -0.77
CA VAL A 58 -7.89 0.84 0.53
C VAL A 58 -8.23 -0.64 0.72
N MET A 59 -7.20 -1.46 0.90
CA MET A 59 -7.32 -2.84 1.37
C MET A 59 -7.13 -2.84 2.90
N VAL A 60 -8.06 -3.44 3.64
CA VAL A 60 -7.95 -3.58 5.10
C VAL A 60 -7.79 -5.04 5.45
N VAL A 61 -6.78 -5.35 6.25
CA VAL A 61 -6.48 -6.71 6.72
C VAL A 61 -6.35 -6.71 8.22
N ASP A 62 -7.15 -7.54 8.87
CA ASP A 62 -6.88 -7.94 10.25
C ASP A 62 -5.74 -8.99 10.24
N HIS A 63 -4.63 -8.70 10.90
CA HIS A 63 -3.46 -9.58 11.03
C HIS A 63 -3.33 -10.18 12.44
N THR A 64 -4.44 -10.24 13.19
CA THR A 64 -4.47 -10.93 14.49
C THR A 64 -4.00 -12.39 14.35
N ASP A 65 -4.23 -13.01 13.19
CA ASP A 65 -3.66 -14.30 12.79
C ASP A 65 -2.45 -14.16 11.83
N SER A 66 -1.63 -15.21 11.75
CA SER A 66 -0.41 -15.24 10.93
C SER A 66 -0.64 -15.43 9.43
N ILE A 67 -1.87 -15.79 9.01
CA ILE A 67 -2.20 -16.19 7.64
C ILE A 67 -2.69 -14.98 6.85
N SER A 68 -3.48 -14.12 7.48
CA SER A 68 -4.19 -13.03 6.82
C SER A 68 -3.26 -12.02 6.16
N LEU A 69 -2.18 -11.61 6.83
CA LEU A 69 -1.17 -10.71 6.23
C LEU A 69 -0.30 -11.41 5.17
N ALA A 70 -0.06 -12.71 5.31
CA ALA A 70 0.81 -13.48 4.42
C ALA A 70 0.26 -13.65 2.98
N LYS A 71 -1.03 -13.35 2.76
CA LYS A 71 -1.68 -13.40 1.44
C LYS A 71 -1.31 -12.23 0.53
N TYR A 72 -0.62 -11.22 1.04
CA TYR A 72 -0.38 -9.96 0.35
C TYR A 72 1.11 -9.65 0.26
N THR A 73 1.53 -9.00 -0.83
CA THR A 73 2.89 -8.49 -1.01
C THR A 73 2.89 -6.96 -0.99
N ALA A 74 3.89 -6.34 -0.39
CA ALA A 74 4.01 -4.88 -0.33
C ALA A 74 4.08 -4.24 -1.72
N THR A 75 4.56 -4.96 -2.74
CA THR A 75 4.65 -4.48 -4.12
C THR A 75 3.30 -4.38 -4.83
N ASP A 76 2.26 -5.00 -4.29
CA ASP A 76 0.89 -4.95 -4.81
C ASP A 76 0.23 -3.59 -4.50
N PHE A 77 0.83 -2.83 -3.60
CA PHE A 77 0.33 -1.54 -3.12
C PHE A 77 1.35 -0.42 -3.36
N ASN A 78 0.86 0.83 -3.40
CA ASN A 78 1.72 2.01 -3.44
C ASN A 78 2.29 2.32 -2.05
N ALA A 79 1.51 2.08 -1.00
CA ALA A 79 1.96 2.22 0.38
C ALA A 79 1.29 1.18 1.31
N VAL A 80 1.97 0.86 2.41
CA VAL A 80 1.51 -0.10 3.41
C VAL A 80 1.64 0.53 4.79
N PHE A 81 0.58 0.41 5.59
CA PHE A 81 0.57 0.74 7.01
C PHE A 81 0.27 -0.51 7.83
N ILE A 82 1.12 -0.82 8.79
CA ILE A 82 0.94 -1.95 9.71
C ILE A 82 0.90 -1.40 11.13
N THR A 83 -0.17 -1.67 11.89
CA THR A 83 -0.23 -1.35 13.31
C THR A 83 -0.24 -2.60 14.20
N ASN A 84 0.85 -2.81 14.92
CA ASN A 84 1.11 -4.01 15.71
C ASN A 84 1.14 -3.71 17.22
N SER A 85 0.65 -4.63 18.05
CA SER A 85 0.74 -4.55 19.51
C SER A 85 1.98 -5.29 19.94
N GLY A 86 2.79 -4.65 20.78
CA GLY A 86 3.84 -5.37 21.48
C GLY A 86 3.23 -6.27 22.54
N VAL A 87 3.21 -7.59 22.37
CA VAL A 87 3.24 -8.46 23.57
C VAL A 87 4.67 -8.46 24.04
N ASN A 88 4.91 -8.20 25.32
CA ASN A 88 6.25 -8.03 25.90
C ASN A 88 7.12 -6.99 25.17
N SER A 89 6.52 -5.98 24.53
CA SER A 89 7.26 -5.03 23.71
C SER A 89 8.04 -5.71 22.58
N GLN A 90 7.39 -6.57 21.77
CA GLN A 90 7.97 -7.13 20.54
C GLN A 90 6.99 -7.15 19.36
N ILE A 91 7.50 -6.98 18.12
CA ILE A 91 6.71 -7.14 16.89
C ILE A 91 6.31 -8.62 16.81
N ARG A 92 5.09 -8.92 16.37
CA ARG A 92 4.68 -10.30 16.16
C ARG A 92 5.63 -11.01 15.19
N PRO A 93 6.06 -12.26 15.45
CA PRO A 93 6.98 -12.97 14.56
C PRO A 93 6.51 -12.99 13.10
N TRP A 94 5.22 -13.22 12.86
CA TRP A 94 4.67 -13.23 11.50
C TRP A 94 4.71 -11.86 10.80
N VAL A 95 4.64 -10.76 11.55
CA VAL A 95 4.83 -9.42 11.00
C VAL A 95 6.31 -9.21 10.65
N VAL A 96 7.25 -9.67 11.49
CA VAL A 96 8.69 -9.65 11.18
C VAL A 96 8.98 -10.46 9.91
N ASP A 97 8.45 -11.68 9.82
CA ASP A 97 8.61 -12.55 8.65
C ASP A 97 8.06 -11.91 7.39
N TRP A 98 6.90 -11.24 7.50
CA TRP A 98 6.33 -10.50 6.39
C TRP A 98 7.21 -9.31 5.97
N LEU A 99 7.75 -8.55 6.92
CA LEU A 99 8.67 -7.44 6.63
C LEU A 99 9.95 -7.92 5.94
N ASN A 100 10.51 -9.05 6.39
CA ASN A 100 11.68 -9.68 5.77
C ASN A 100 11.42 -10.08 4.32
N LYS A 101 10.27 -10.71 4.04
CA LYS A 101 9.87 -11.09 2.68
C LYS A 101 9.65 -9.87 1.77
N ASN A 102 9.40 -8.70 2.35
CA ASN A 102 9.09 -7.46 1.64
C ASN A 102 10.21 -6.41 1.74
N GLU A 103 11.44 -6.81 2.06
CA GLU A 103 12.57 -5.88 2.28
C GLU A 103 12.82 -4.92 1.11
N ARG A 104 12.65 -5.39 -0.13
CA ARG A 104 12.85 -4.58 -1.34
C ARG A 104 11.82 -3.46 -1.49
N ALA A 105 10.71 -3.53 -0.75
CA ALA A 105 9.65 -2.54 -0.71
C ALA A 105 9.62 -1.77 0.62
N ALA A 106 10.67 -1.83 1.45
CA ALA A 106 10.74 -1.18 2.77
C ALA A 106 10.39 0.31 2.74
N SER A 107 10.75 1.03 1.67
CA SER A 107 10.44 2.46 1.49
C SER A 107 8.94 2.78 1.40
N ARG A 108 8.10 1.76 1.14
CA ARG A 108 6.64 1.86 1.04
C ARG A 108 5.91 1.51 2.33
N ILE A 109 6.63 1.05 3.36
CA ILE A 109 6.06 0.47 4.56
C ILE A 109 6.22 1.44 5.74
N ILE A 110 5.12 1.68 6.45
CA ILE A 110 5.09 2.33 7.75
C ILE A 110 4.67 1.29 8.78
N LEU A 111 5.51 1.07 9.79
CA LEU A 111 5.22 0.21 10.92
C LEU A 111 4.90 1.06 12.15
N HIS A 112 3.64 1.08 12.55
CA HIS A 112 3.19 1.70 13.79
C HIS A 112 3.16 0.67 14.94
N THR A 113 3.80 1.01 16.05
CA THR A 113 3.80 0.18 17.27
C THR A 113 3.25 0.96 18.46
N THR A 114 2.51 0.26 19.33
CA THR A 114 1.76 0.91 20.42
C THR A 114 2.54 1.06 21.75
N GLN A 115 3.89 0.97 21.77
CA GLN A 115 4.73 0.93 22.99
C GLN A 115 6.10 1.67 22.87
N ILE A 116 6.81 1.82 24.01
CA ILE A 116 7.86 2.83 24.31
C ILE A 116 9.29 2.46 23.86
N ARG A 117 9.58 1.19 23.53
CA ARG A 117 10.97 0.75 23.30
C ARG A 117 11.36 0.94 21.83
N ASN A 118 12.49 1.62 21.57
CA ASN A 118 13.11 1.69 20.26
C ASN A 118 13.58 0.30 19.84
N TRP A 119 13.07 -0.21 18.72
CA TRP A 119 13.50 -1.48 18.14
C TRP A 119 14.17 -1.23 16.80
N GLU A 120 15.30 -1.91 16.60
CA GLU A 120 15.90 -2.03 15.28
C GLU A 120 15.22 -3.19 14.56
N VAL A 121 14.41 -2.88 13.55
CA VAL A 121 13.87 -3.89 12.65
C VAL A 121 14.86 -4.08 11.50
N LYS A 122 15.20 -5.33 11.22
CA LYS A 122 15.85 -5.73 9.97
C LYS A 122 14.77 -6.40 9.11
N PRO A 123 14.55 -5.96 7.86
CA PRO A 123 15.15 -4.79 7.17
C PRO A 123 14.73 -3.44 7.80
N PRO A 124 15.51 -2.36 7.60
CA PRO A 124 15.17 -1.05 8.12
C PRO A 124 13.88 -0.54 7.48
N VAL A 125 12.79 -0.53 8.25
CA VAL A 125 11.50 0.07 7.88
C VAL A 125 11.26 1.32 8.69
N LYS A 126 10.39 2.21 8.20
CA LYS A 126 9.98 3.39 8.97
C LYS A 126 9.12 2.93 10.15
N VAL A 127 9.72 2.87 11.33
CA VAL A 127 9.05 2.50 12.58
C VAL A 127 8.62 3.76 13.31
N ASP A 128 7.32 3.93 13.48
CA ASP A 128 6.73 4.95 14.33
C ASP A 128 6.22 4.28 15.63
N ALA A 129 6.80 4.64 16.77
CA ALA A 129 6.42 4.10 18.08
C ALA A 129 5.56 5.13 18.85
N ILE A 130 4.34 4.76 19.23
CA ILE A 130 3.41 5.63 19.96
C ILE A 130 2.87 4.90 21.20
N THR A 131 2.99 5.52 22.37
CA THR A 131 2.56 4.94 23.63
C THR A 131 1.04 5.03 23.78
N SER A 132 0.35 3.89 23.65
CA SER A 132 -1.12 3.85 23.51
C SER A 132 -1.92 4.18 24.77
N ALA A 133 -1.27 4.33 25.92
CA ALA A 133 -1.92 4.66 27.19
C ALA A 133 -2.58 6.05 27.22
N SER A 134 -2.35 6.91 26.21
CA SER A 134 -2.85 8.30 26.17
C SER A 134 -3.60 8.69 24.88
N ALA A 135 -4.09 7.72 24.09
CA ALA A 135 -4.34 7.95 22.65
C ALA A 135 -5.80 7.88 22.15
N ALA A 136 -6.81 7.52 22.96
CA ALA A 136 -8.19 7.40 22.45
C ALA A 136 -8.76 8.73 21.89
N ASN A 137 -8.42 9.86 22.53
CA ASN A 137 -8.74 11.21 22.05
C ASN A 137 -7.82 11.69 20.90
N LYS A 138 -6.76 10.95 20.57
CA LYS A 138 -5.77 11.28 19.52
C LYS A 138 -5.98 10.53 18.21
N VAL A 139 -6.97 9.64 18.11
CA VAL A 139 -7.20 8.83 16.89
C VAL A 139 -7.26 9.70 15.63
N LYS A 140 -7.96 10.83 15.66
CA LYS A 140 -8.07 11.75 14.50
C LYS A 140 -6.74 12.40 14.13
N SER A 141 -5.99 12.90 15.12
CA SER A 141 -4.69 13.54 14.86
C SER A 141 -3.66 12.53 14.36
N LEU A 142 -3.65 11.32 14.92
CA LEU A 142 -2.78 10.23 14.47
C LEU A 142 -3.13 9.74 13.07
N ALA A 143 -4.42 9.57 12.78
CA ALA A 143 -4.87 9.24 11.44
C ALA A 143 -4.39 10.28 10.43
N ALA A 144 -4.58 11.58 10.73
CA ALA A 144 -4.12 12.66 9.86
C ALA A 144 -2.60 12.61 9.60
N GLU A 145 -1.80 12.39 10.64
CA GLU A 145 -0.35 12.25 10.51
C GLU A 145 0.05 11.09 9.58
N TYR A 146 -0.53 9.90 9.81
CA TYR A 146 -0.21 8.73 9.00
C TYR A 146 -0.73 8.83 7.56
N ILE A 147 -1.88 9.47 7.34
CA ILE A 147 -2.38 9.75 5.99
C ILE A 147 -1.40 10.65 5.23
N ILE A 148 -0.84 11.69 5.87
CA ILE A 148 0.17 12.56 5.24
C ILE A 148 1.39 11.75 4.84
N LYS A 149 1.89 10.88 5.74
CA LYS A 149 3.03 10.00 5.46
C LYS A 149 2.74 9.04 4.30
N LEU A 150 1.57 8.40 4.28
CA LEU A 150 1.15 7.49 3.21
C LEU A 150 1.03 8.20 1.86
N LYS A 151 0.40 9.38 1.82
CA LYS A 151 0.28 10.18 0.59
C LYS A 151 1.63 10.58 0.02
N SER A 152 2.59 10.93 0.89
CA SER A 152 3.96 11.23 0.48
C SER A 152 4.61 10.03 -0.20
N ILE A 153 4.47 8.83 0.40
CA ILE A 153 4.97 7.57 -0.19
C ILE A 153 4.31 7.29 -1.55
N ILE A 154 2.98 7.43 -1.64
CA ILE A 154 2.23 7.21 -2.90
C ILE A 154 2.75 8.15 -3.98
N LYS A 155 2.89 9.44 -3.69
CA LYS A 155 3.41 10.43 -4.64
C LYS A 155 4.83 10.08 -5.11
N SER A 156 5.71 9.69 -4.19
CA SER A 156 7.07 9.25 -4.55
C SER A 156 7.08 7.98 -5.41
N SER A 157 6.09 7.08 -5.25
CA SER A 157 5.98 5.86 -6.07
C SER A 157 5.55 6.11 -7.51
N GLN A 158 5.09 7.33 -7.82
CA GLN A 158 4.57 7.74 -9.13
C GLN A 158 5.55 8.61 -9.92
N ALA A 159 6.64 9.07 -9.31
CA ALA A 159 7.64 9.85 -10.02
C ALA A 159 8.36 8.94 -11.05
N PRO A 160 8.51 9.37 -12.32
CA PRO A 160 9.32 8.63 -13.29
C PRO A 160 10.75 8.51 -12.76
N SER A 161 11.29 7.28 -12.88
CA SER A 161 12.66 6.93 -12.48
C SER A 161 13.68 7.51 -13.43
#